data_AF-A0A3M1QNH6-F1
#
_entry.id   AF-A0A3M1QNH6-F1
#
_cell.length_a   1.000
_cell.length_b   1.000
_cell.length_c   1.000
_cell.angle_alpha   90.00
_cell.angle_beta   90.00
_cell.angle_gamma   90.00
#
_symmetry.space_group_name_H-M   'P 1'
#
loop_
_entity.id
_entity.type
_entity.pdbx_description
1 polymer ?
#
loop_
_entity_poly.entity_id
_entity_poly.type
_entity_poly.pdbx_seq_one_letter_code
_entity_poly.pdbx_strand_id
1 'polypeptide(L)'
;MLWFEGHRRAAVRALAPAAFTLIALAASGALAQVDAGGRSMGSGNPLDPMDPPQRHRVGACCVDLASGNRVCVVVNEATCATLEGTFQGPGTRCHDGTCIDAPTGACCVPTPAGVICIETTEEHCLAEGGDYQGDGVPCDAVRCGPPPVGACCLVDSNGGAVCIPLPEELCILEGGDYQGDGVPCDAVDCGPPAAFGACCLDAGGFSICLELPEEVCIAEGGDYLGDGTTCDNSTCRGPRPIRRMSPNP
;
A
#
# COMPACT_ATOMS: atom_id res chain seq x y z
N MET A 1 -8.77 -66.63 12.04
CA MET A 1 -9.69 -67.23 11.05
C MET A 1 -9.60 -66.37 9.80
N LEU A 2 -8.87 -66.86 8.80
CA LEU A 2 -9.35 -67.15 7.42
C LEU A 2 -9.38 -65.88 6.55
N TRP A 3 -8.42 -65.67 5.63
CA TRP A 3 -8.36 -66.18 4.23
C TRP A 3 -9.62 -65.78 3.43
N PHE A 4 -9.57 -65.13 2.26
CA PHE A 4 -8.88 -65.42 0.98
C PHE A 4 -8.52 -64.10 0.25
N GLU A 5 -7.43 -63.88 -0.48
CA GLU A 5 -6.66 -64.62 -1.53
C GLU A 5 -7.30 -64.62 -2.93
N GLY A 6 -6.53 -64.18 -3.96
CA GLY A 6 -6.78 -64.48 -5.38
C GLY A 6 -6.44 -63.34 -6.37
N HIS A 7 -5.18 -63.09 -6.75
CA HIS A 7 -4.44 -63.64 -7.91
C HIS A 7 -4.88 -63.10 -9.28
N ARG A 8 -4.01 -62.59 -10.17
CA ARG A 8 -2.89 -63.23 -10.90
C ARG A 8 -1.85 -62.15 -11.29
N ARG A 9 -0.54 -62.25 -11.02
CA ARG A 9 0.53 -63.13 -11.57
C ARG A 9 0.75 -63.03 -13.08
N ALA A 10 1.84 -62.35 -13.46
CA ALA A 10 2.95 -62.87 -14.27
C ALA A 10 4.15 -61.92 -14.02
N ALA A 11 5.18 -62.29 -13.25
CA ALA A 11 6.27 -63.22 -13.57
C ALA A 11 7.06 -62.71 -14.80
N VAL A 12 8.38 -62.50 -14.78
CA VAL A 12 9.40 -63.53 -14.55
C VAL A 12 10.80 -62.86 -14.49
N ARG A 13 11.56 -63.24 -13.45
CA ARG A 13 13.03 -63.40 -13.29
C ARG A 13 13.98 -62.20 -13.45
N ALA A 14 14.81 -61.84 -12.47
CA ALA A 14 15.89 -62.61 -11.78
C ALA A 14 17.06 -62.88 -12.77
N LEU A 15 18.33 -62.56 -12.51
CA LEU A 15 19.18 -62.75 -11.34
C LEU A 15 20.41 -61.81 -11.40
N ALA A 16 20.94 -61.49 -10.21
CA ALA A 16 22.29 -61.01 -9.89
C ALA A 16 23.39 -62.05 -10.29
N PRO A 17 24.69 -62.00 -9.90
CA PRO A 17 25.42 -61.06 -9.01
C PRO A 17 26.89 -60.71 -9.42
N ALA A 18 27.48 -59.80 -8.64
CA ALA A 18 28.89 -59.70 -8.19
C ALA A 18 30.07 -59.99 -9.15
N ALA A 19 30.98 -59.02 -9.29
CA ALA A 19 32.41 -59.30 -9.41
C ALA A 19 33.28 -58.16 -8.86
N PHE A 20 34.09 -58.51 -7.87
CA PHE A 20 35.25 -57.82 -7.33
C PHE A 20 36.36 -57.67 -8.39
N THR A 21 37.03 -56.52 -8.45
CA THR A 21 38.45 -56.48 -8.85
C THR A 21 39.18 -55.28 -8.20
N LEU A 22 40.03 -55.61 -7.23
CA LEU A 22 41.21 -54.84 -6.84
C LEU A 22 42.37 -55.25 -7.79
N ILE A 23 43.33 -54.34 -8.05
CA ILE A 23 44.80 -54.52 -8.10
C ILE A 23 45.50 -53.48 -9.02
N ALA A 24 46.26 -52.59 -8.36
CA ALA A 24 47.65 -52.13 -8.56
C ALA A 24 48.18 -51.38 -9.83
N LEU A 25 48.71 -50.18 -9.53
CA LEU A 25 50.03 -49.59 -9.88
C LEU A 25 50.61 -49.70 -11.31
N ALA A 26 50.88 -48.53 -11.92
CA ALA A 26 52.20 -48.17 -12.46
C ALA A 26 52.34 -46.65 -12.67
N ALA A 27 53.47 -46.11 -12.25
CA ALA A 27 53.90 -44.72 -12.41
C ALA A 27 54.56 -44.46 -13.78
N SER A 28 54.39 -43.24 -14.31
CA SER A 28 55.24 -42.50 -15.27
C SER A 28 54.57 -41.12 -15.41
N GLY A 29 55.11 -39.98 -15.01
CA GLY A 29 56.42 -39.45 -15.33
C GLY A 29 56.30 -38.40 -16.43
N ALA A 30 55.95 -37.15 -16.08
CA ALA A 30 56.22 -35.96 -16.87
C ALA A 30 56.21 -34.70 -15.98
N LEU A 31 57.42 -34.30 -15.56
CA LEU A 31 57.79 -32.93 -15.21
C LEU A 31 57.48 -32.04 -16.43
N ALA A 32 56.90 -30.86 -16.36
CA ALA A 32 57.43 -29.57 -15.90
C ALA A 32 56.39 -28.51 -16.41
N GLN A 33 56.22 -27.28 -15.92
CA GLN A 33 57.17 -26.34 -15.33
C GLN A 33 56.41 -25.47 -14.31
N VAL A 34 56.99 -25.33 -13.12
CA VAL A 34 56.82 -24.13 -12.31
C VAL A 34 57.54 -23.02 -13.04
N ASP A 35 56.79 -22.09 -13.64
CA ASP A 35 57.39 -20.88 -14.16
C ASP A 35 57.82 -20.00 -12.99
N ALA A 36 59.12 -19.71 -12.98
CA ALA A 36 59.76 -18.67 -12.21
C ALA A 36 59.25 -17.30 -12.71
N GLY A 37 58.01 -16.98 -12.37
CA GLY A 37 57.41 -15.66 -12.52
C GLY A 37 57.15 -15.09 -11.14
N GLY A 38 58.21 -14.68 -10.44
CA GLY A 38 58.09 -13.86 -9.24
C GLY A 38 57.28 -12.60 -9.56
N ARG A 39 56.00 -12.59 -9.18
CA ARG A 39 55.21 -11.36 -9.02
C ARG A 39 54.49 -11.44 -7.69
N SER A 40 55.15 -10.81 -6.72
CA SER A 40 54.59 -10.14 -5.55
C SER A 40 53.24 -10.68 -5.06
N MET A 41 53.26 -11.37 -3.91
CA MET A 41 52.17 -11.12 -2.96
C MET A 41 52.22 -9.62 -2.67
N GLY A 42 51.39 -8.87 -3.38
CA GLY A 42 51.30 -7.44 -3.22
C GLY A 42 50.91 -7.15 -1.78
N SER A 43 51.87 -6.70 -0.99
CA SER A 43 51.62 -5.74 0.08
C SER A 43 51.04 -4.48 -0.56
N GLY A 44 49.77 -4.55 -0.96
CA GLY A 44 49.03 -3.39 -1.46
C GLY A 44 48.69 -2.52 -0.27
N ASN A 45 49.40 -1.41 -0.11
CA ASN A 45 48.87 -0.29 0.66
C ASN A 45 47.53 0.13 0.05
N PRO A 46 46.59 0.67 0.85
CA PRO A 46 45.32 1.15 0.34
C PRO A 46 45.64 2.34 -0.57
N LEU A 47 45.30 2.24 -1.87
CA LEU A 47 45.13 3.31 -2.88
C LEU A 47 45.44 2.89 -4.33
N ASP A 48 45.67 1.61 -4.66
CA ASP A 48 45.83 1.22 -6.08
C ASP A 48 44.48 1.21 -6.85
N PRO A 49 44.40 1.83 -8.05
CA PRO A 49 43.19 1.82 -8.88
C PRO A 49 42.94 0.41 -9.42
N MET A 50 41.96 -0.25 -8.81
CA MET A 50 41.40 -1.55 -9.21
C MET A 50 41.37 -1.80 -10.73
N ASP A 51 41.99 -2.91 -11.13
CA ASP A 51 42.11 -3.44 -12.49
C ASP A 51 40.71 -3.73 -13.13
N PRO A 52 40.44 -3.34 -14.40
CA PRO A 52 39.09 -3.35 -14.99
C PRO A 52 38.38 -4.71 -15.23
N PRO A 53 39.03 -5.87 -15.47
CA PRO A 53 38.31 -7.07 -15.91
C PRO A 53 37.65 -7.88 -14.78
N GLN A 54 37.91 -7.58 -13.50
CA GLN A 54 37.42 -8.39 -12.36
C GLN A 54 36.26 -7.74 -11.56
N ARG A 55 35.86 -6.49 -11.87
CA ARG A 55 34.82 -5.77 -11.07
C ARG A 55 33.43 -6.41 -11.10
N HIS A 56 33.12 -7.23 -12.09
CA HIS A 56 31.80 -7.88 -12.19
C HIS A 56 31.67 -9.13 -11.30
N ARG A 57 32.74 -9.58 -10.64
CA ARG A 57 32.71 -10.75 -9.75
C ARG A 57 32.82 -10.41 -8.26
N VAL A 58 33.15 -9.16 -7.93
CA VAL A 58 33.30 -8.69 -6.54
C VAL A 58 32.34 -7.54 -6.26
N GLY A 59 31.91 -7.41 -5.01
CA GLY A 59 30.98 -6.39 -4.53
C GLY A 59 31.14 -6.18 -3.04
N ALA A 60 30.40 -5.21 -2.48
CA ALA A 60 30.34 -4.98 -1.05
C ALA A 60 29.72 -6.18 -0.33
N CYS A 61 30.38 -6.62 0.73
CA CYS A 61 29.94 -7.68 1.61
C CYS A 61 29.90 -7.13 3.04
N CYS A 62 28.74 -7.23 3.66
CA CYS A 62 28.49 -6.74 5.01
C CYS A 62 28.58 -7.86 6.01
N VAL A 63 29.59 -7.80 6.88
CA VAL A 63 29.89 -8.86 7.84
C VAL A 63 29.71 -8.34 9.25
N ASP A 64 28.89 -9.03 10.04
CA ASP A 64 28.71 -8.73 11.46
C ASP A 64 29.84 -9.38 12.26
N LEU A 65 30.61 -8.56 12.97
CA LEU A 65 31.67 -9.05 13.84
C LEU A 65 31.08 -9.46 15.20
N ALA A 66 31.71 -10.43 15.88
CA ALA A 66 31.33 -10.83 17.24
C ALA A 66 31.36 -9.69 18.29
N SER A 67 31.98 -8.55 17.95
CA SER A 67 31.98 -7.32 18.75
C SER A 67 30.70 -6.48 18.63
N GLY A 68 29.77 -6.85 17.73
CA GLY A 68 28.56 -6.08 17.42
C GLY A 68 28.77 -5.00 16.35
N ASN A 69 29.99 -4.81 15.86
CA ASN A 69 30.27 -3.88 14.76
C ASN A 69 30.07 -4.57 13.40
N ARG A 70 29.40 -3.87 12.48
CA ARG A 70 29.26 -4.29 11.08
C ARG A 70 30.38 -3.69 10.23
N VAL A 71 31.12 -4.54 9.52
CA VAL A 71 32.21 -4.11 8.63
C VAL A 71 31.87 -4.43 7.18
N CYS A 72 32.26 -3.53 6.27
CA CYS A 72 32.12 -3.76 4.84
C CYS A 72 33.46 -4.16 4.22
N VAL A 73 33.48 -5.29 3.51
CA VAL A 73 34.64 -5.74 2.71
C VAL A 73 34.23 -5.97 1.26
N VAL A 74 35.12 -5.69 0.31
CA VAL A 74 34.84 -5.94 -1.12
C VAL A 74 35.37 -7.32 -1.50
N VAL A 75 34.48 -8.30 -1.66
CA VAL A 75 34.80 -9.70 -1.98
C VAL A 75 33.80 -10.26 -2.99
N ASN A 76 34.00 -11.48 -3.49
CA ASN A 76 32.99 -12.14 -4.33
C ASN A 76 31.87 -12.77 -3.48
N GLU A 77 30.73 -13.10 -4.10
CA GLU A 77 29.56 -13.68 -3.43
C GLU A 77 29.89 -14.93 -2.60
N ALA A 78 30.67 -15.85 -3.17
CA ALA A 78 31.06 -17.08 -2.48
C ALA A 78 31.89 -16.80 -1.21
N THR A 79 32.82 -15.84 -1.28
CA THR A 79 33.62 -15.43 -0.12
C THR A 79 32.74 -14.68 0.90
N CYS A 80 31.79 -13.88 0.44
CA CYS A 80 30.85 -13.20 1.32
C CYS A 80 29.99 -14.19 2.12
N ALA A 81 29.49 -15.24 1.45
CA ALA A 81 28.76 -16.32 2.10
C ALA A 81 29.62 -17.09 3.11
N THR A 82 30.92 -17.33 2.83
CA THR A 82 31.82 -17.98 3.80
C THR A 82 32.12 -17.11 5.01
N LEU A 83 32.00 -15.79 4.88
CA LEU A 83 32.13 -14.85 5.99
C LEU A 83 30.81 -14.67 6.75
N GLU A 84 29.75 -15.40 6.37
CA GLU A 84 28.40 -15.23 6.92
C GLU A 84 27.87 -13.80 6.76
N GLY A 85 28.31 -13.11 5.70
CA GLY A 85 27.95 -11.73 5.41
C GLY A 85 26.83 -11.60 4.37
N THR A 86 26.24 -10.41 4.29
CA THR A 86 25.24 -10.03 3.28
C THR A 86 25.94 -9.43 2.06
N PHE A 87 25.80 -10.09 0.91
CA PHE A 87 26.37 -9.62 -0.35
C PHE A 87 25.44 -8.59 -1.01
N GLN A 88 25.94 -7.38 -1.24
CA GLN A 88 25.16 -6.27 -1.80
C GLN A 88 25.06 -6.32 -3.35
N GLY A 89 25.64 -7.36 -3.97
CA GLY A 89 25.64 -7.54 -5.42
C GLY A 89 26.96 -7.10 -6.09
N PRO A 90 27.26 -7.62 -7.29
CA PRO A 90 28.51 -7.34 -7.99
C PRO A 90 28.63 -5.86 -8.39
N GLY A 91 29.83 -5.30 -8.27
CA GLY A 91 30.13 -3.90 -8.61
C GLY A 91 29.76 -2.87 -7.53
N THR A 92 29.07 -3.28 -6.46
CA THR A 92 28.81 -2.42 -5.29
C THR A 92 30.08 -2.15 -4.49
N ARG A 93 30.11 -1.04 -3.74
CA ARG A 93 31.28 -0.57 -2.99
C ARG A 93 30.92 -0.30 -1.54
N CYS A 94 31.89 -0.51 -0.66
CA CYS A 94 31.81 -0.03 0.71
C CYS A 94 31.93 1.49 0.74
N HIS A 95 31.11 2.15 1.54
CA HIS A 95 31.24 3.58 1.83
C HIS A 95 32.00 3.73 3.15
N ASP A 96 33.23 4.27 3.11
CA ASP A 96 34.12 4.43 4.27
C ASP A 96 34.33 3.15 5.11
N GLY A 97 34.31 1.98 4.47
CA GLY A 97 34.48 0.68 5.14
C GLY A 97 33.28 0.26 6.00
N THR A 98 32.21 1.04 5.98
CA THR A 98 30.95 0.75 6.66
C THR A 98 29.92 0.20 5.68
N CYS A 99 28.99 -0.56 6.23
CA CYS A 99 27.80 -0.96 5.51
C CYS A 99 26.79 0.17 5.60
N ILE A 100 26.29 0.57 4.43
CA ILE A 100 25.04 1.31 4.37
C ILE A 100 23.96 0.24 4.39
N ASP A 101 23.19 0.18 5.48
CA ASP A 101 22.00 -0.64 5.50
C ASP A 101 21.05 -0.14 4.41
N ALA A 102 20.33 -1.06 3.75
CA ALA A 102 19.32 -0.65 2.79
C ALA A 102 18.36 0.33 3.47
N PRO A 103 17.96 1.42 2.79
CA PRO A 103 17.07 2.38 3.38
C PRO A 103 15.78 1.68 3.81
N THR A 104 15.28 2.06 4.98
CA THR A 104 14.03 1.56 5.54
C THR A 104 12.96 2.63 5.42
N GLY A 105 11.72 2.17 5.39
CA GLY A 105 10.53 3.01 5.34
C GLY A 105 9.32 2.24 5.83
N ALA A 106 8.20 2.95 5.96
CA ALA A 106 6.93 2.39 6.37
C ALA A 106 6.43 1.38 5.34
N CYS A 107 6.00 0.23 5.83
CA CYS A 107 5.40 -0.84 5.07
C CYS A 107 4.05 -1.22 5.66
N CYS A 108 3.01 -1.11 4.85
CA CYS A 108 1.65 -1.48 5.22
C CYS A 108 1.40 -2.95 4.89
N VAL A 109 1.49 -3.83 5.89
CA VAL A 109 1.39 -5.28 5.72
C VAL A 109 -0.02 -5.77 6.09
N PRO A 110 -0.74 -6.45 5.18
CA PRO A 110 -2.03 -7.05 5.51
C PRO A 110 -1.85 -8.27 6.43
N THR A 111 -2.61 -8.31 7.51
CA THR A 111 -2.65 -9.43 8.47
C THR A 111 -4.08 -9.92 8.67
N PRO A 112 -4.29 -11.11 9.26
CA PRO A 112 -5.64 -11.58 9.61
C PRO A 112 -6.41 -10.66 10.57
N ALA A 113 -5.73 -9.78 11.31
CA ALA A 113 -6.34 -8.85 12.26
C ALA A 113 -6.53 -7.42 11.68
N GLY A 114 -6.17 -7.19 10.42
CA GLY A 114 -6.15 -5.86 9.79
C GLY A 114 -4.80 -5.55 9.16
N VAL A 115 -4.58 -4.29 8.75
CA VAL A 115 -3.30 -3.85 8.18
C VAL A 115 -2.44 -3.26 9.30
N ILE A 116 -1.19 -3.72 9.42
CA ILE A 116 -0.20 -3.17 10.36
C ILE A 116 0.84 -2.36 9.61
N CYS A 117 1.48 -1.41 10.29
CA CYS A 117 2.66 -0.73 9.78
C CYS A 117 3.92 -1.27 10.45
N ILE A 118 4.93 -1.63 9.66
CA ILE A 118 6.29 -1.94 10.12
C ILE A 118 7.29 -1.09 9.34
N GLU A 119 8.40 -0.70 9.97
CA GLU A 119 9.51 -0.05 9.27
C GLU A 119 10.48 -1.12 8.80
N THR A 120 10.66 -1.24 7.49
CA THR A 120 11.51 -2.26 6.89
C THR A 120 12.02 -1.81 5.52
N THR A 121 12.88 -2.60 4.88
CA THR A 121 13.32 -2.37 3.51
C THR A 121 12.19 -2.64 2.52
N GLU A 122 12.23 -2.00 1.34
CA GLU A 122 11.27 -2.24 0.25
C GLU A 122 11.18 -3.73 -0.12
N GLU A 123 12.33 -4.41 -0.26
CA GLU A 123 12.37 -5.84 -0.61
C GLU A 123 11.62 -6.70 0.40
N HIS A 124 11.85 -6.48 1.71
CA HIS A 124 11.15 -7.23 2.74
C HIS A 124 9.66 -6.88 2.77
N CYS A 125 9.31 -5.61 2.57
CA CYS A 125 7.92 -5.17 2.50
C CYS A 125 7.14 -5.91 1.41
N LEU A 126 7.71 -5.97 0.20
CA LEU A 126 7.12 -6.68 -0.93
C LEU A 126 7.07 -8.20 -0.69
N ALA A 127 8.07 -8.77 -0.02
CA ALA A 127 8.08 -10.19 0.33
C ALA A 127 6.96 -10.58 1.32
N GLU A 128 6.62 -9.68 2.25
CA GLU A 128 5.47 -9.83 3.16
C GLU A 128 4.12 -9.48 2.48
N GLY A 129 4.14 -9.11 1.19
CA GLY A 129 2.95 -8.70 0.44
C GLY A 129 2.35 -7.37 0.88
N GLY A 130 3.17 -6.51 1.49
CA GLY A 130 2.78 -5.17 1.93
C GLY A 130 2.97 -4.09 0.86
N ASP A 131 2.52 -2.88 1.20
CA ASP A 131 2.68 -1.68 0.37
C ASP A 131 3.73 -0.74 0.98
N TYR A 132 4.83 -0.52 0.25
CA TYR A 132 5.97 0.28 0.72
C TYR A 132 5.76 1.76 0.43
N GLN A 133 5.95 2.59 1.44
CA GLN A 133 5.56 4.01 1.41
C GLN A 133 6.73 4.94 1.02
N GLY A 134 7.92 4.36 0.83
CA GLY A 134 9.13 5.07 0.44
C GLY A 134 10.15 5.20 1.57
N ASP A 135 11.39 5.43 1.16
CA ASP A 135 12.54 5.51 2.06
C ASP A 135 12.43 6.68 3.04
N GLY A 136 12.72 6.41 4.31
CA GLY A 136 12.70 7.41 5.38
C GLY A 136 11.30 7.87 5.80
N VAL A 137 10.23 7.29 5.24
CA VAL A 137 8.86 7.51 5.71
C VAL A 137 8.64 6.68 6.97
N PRO A 138 8.43 7.29 8.15
CA PRO A 138 8.17 6.54 9.37
C PRO A 138 6.72 6.05 9.45
N CYS A 139 6.48 5.00 10.24
CA CYS A 139 5.14 4.42 10.35
C CYS A 139 4.10 5.34 11.01
N ASP A 140 4.51 6.30 11.82
CA ASP A 140 3.62 7.29 12.44
C ASP A 140 3.11 8.35 11.44
N ALA A 141 3.78 8.50 10.29
CA ALA A 141 3.37 9.38 9.20
C ALA A 141 2.43 8.70 8.18
N VAL A 142 2.21 7.38 8.30
CA VAL A 142 1.38 6.62 7.35
C VAL A 142 0.16 6.02 8.01
N ARG A 143 -0.97 6.08 7.32
CA ARG A 143 -2.18 5.34 7.68
C ARG A 143 -2.31 4.10 6.78
N CYS A 144 -1.96 2.94 7.33
CA CYS A 144 -2.02 1.66 6.62
C CYS A 144 -3.40 0.98 6.62
N GLY A 145 -4.26 1.35 7.57
CA GLY A 145 -5.62 0.81 7.66
C GLY A 145 -6.60 1.45 6.67
N PRO A 146 -7.82 0.90 6.54
CA PRO A 146 -8.89 1.61 5.86
C PRO A 146 -9.05 3.01 6.48
N PRO A 147 -9.40 4.02 5.68
CA PRO A 147 -9.58 5.37 6.19
C PRO A 147 -10.61 5.36 7.32
N PRO A 148 -10.41 6.21 8.35
CA PRO A 148 -11.39 6.34 9.42
C PRO A 148 -12.74 6.74 8.83
N VAL A 149 -13.79 6.22 9.45
CA VAL A 149 -15.17 6.47 9.06
C VAL A 149 -15.79 7.36 10.13
N GLY A 150 -16.62 8.30 9.71
CA GLY A 150 -17.39 9.18 10.57
C GLY A 150 -18.78 9.40 10.02
N ALA A 151 -19.64 10.01 10.82
CA ALA A 151 -20.97 10.43 10.42
C ALA A 151 -20.87 11.47 9.29
N CYS A 152 -21.53 11.19 8.17
CA CYS A 152 -21.68 12.09 7.05
C CYS A 152 -23.16 12.46 6.90
N CYS A 153 -23.48 13.75 7.06
CA CYS A 153 -24.81 14.27 6.82
C CYS A 153 -24.97 14.62 5.35
N LEU A 154 -25.82 13.88 4.63
CA LEU A 154 -26.19 14.14 3.25
C LEU A 154 -27.61 14.68 3.18
N VAL A 155 -27.85 15.55 2.21
CA VAL A 155 -29.19 16.04 1.88
C VAL A 155 -29.57 15.47 0.52
N ASP A 156 -30.69 14.75 0.45
CA ASP A 156 -31.21 14.23 -0.81
C ASP A 156 -31.87 15.34 -1.66
N SER A 157 -32.18 15.03 -2.92
CA SER A 157 -32.82 15.98 -3.84
C SER A 157 -34.22 16.45 -3.42
N ASN A 158 -34.84 15.75 -2.47
CA ASN A 158 -36.14 16.06 -1.87
C ASN A 158 -35.98 16.65 -0.46
N GLY A 159 -34.77 17.13 -0.12
CA GLY A 159 -34.45 17.76 1.15
C GLY A 159 -34.25 16.81 2.31
N GLY A 160 -34.44 15.50 2.14
CA GLY A 160 -34.19 14.50 3.18
C GLY A 160 -32.76 14.59 3.71
N ALA A 161 -32.59 14.91 5.00
CA ALA A 161 -31.30 14.77 5.66
C ALA A 161 -31.13 13.31 6.12
N VAL A 162 -30.05 12.67 5.68
CA VAL A 162 -29.69 11.30 6.06
C VAL A 162 -28.27 11.28 6.59
N CYS A 163 -28.06 10.58 7.71
CA CYS A 163 -26.72 10.27 8.17
C CYS A 163 -26.28 8.91 7.62
N ILE A 164 -25.12 8.87 6.97
CA ILE A 164 -24.45 7.63 6.61
C ILE A 164 -23.00 7.63 7.08
N PRO A 165 -22.46 6.49 7.55
CA PRO A 165 -21.06 6.41 7.92
C PRO A 165 -20.20 6.35 6.65
N LEU A 166 -19.41 7.39 6.38
CA LEU A 166 -18.48 7.46 5.25
C LEU A 166 -17.10 7.94 5.72
N PRO A 167 -16.02 7.58 5.00
CA PRO A 167 -14.76 8.30 5.07
C PRO A 167 -14.94 9.77 4.66
N GLU A 168 -14.14 10.68 5.24
CA GLU A 168 -14.21 12.13 4.99
C GLU A 168 -14.23 12.49 3.50
N GLU A 169 -13.29 11.95 2.72
CA GLU A 169 -13.17 12.25 1.29
C GLU A 169 -14.44 11.87 0.51
N LEU A 170 -15.03 10.70 0.82
CA LEU A 170 -16.27 10.27 0.20
C LEU A 170 -17.46 11.13 0.65
N CYS A 171 -17.50 11.54 1.92
CA CYS A 171 -18.53 12.45 2.42
C CYS A 171 -18.54 13.78 1.66
N ILE A 172 -17.35 14.39 1.52
CA ILE A 172 -17.19 15.66 0.81
C ILE A 172 -17.51 15.50 -0.69
N LEU A 173 -17.11 14.38 -1.30
CA LEU A 173 -17.40 14.10 -2.71
C LEU A 173 -18.91 14.02 -3.00
N GLU A 174 -19.68 13.45 -2.07
CA GLU A 174 -21.15 13.38 -2.14
C GLU A 174 -21.83 14.70 -1.72
N GLY A 175 -21.07 15.75 -1.41
CA GLY A 175 -21.58 17.06 -1.00
C GLY A 175 -22.13 17.10 0.43
N GLY A 176 -21.71 16.16 1.28
CA GLY A 176 -22.13 16.07 2.67
C GLY A 176 -21.29 16.88 3.65
N ASP A 177 -21.81 16.98 4.88
CA ASP A 177 -21.13 17.57 6.03
C ASP A 177 -20.56 16.47 6.94
N TYR A 178 -19.23 16.37 7.01
CA TYR A 178 -18.51 15.36 7.77
C TYR A 178 -18.33 15.78 9.23
N GLN A 179 -18.80 14.95 10.15
CA GLN A 179 -18.81 15.29 11.58
C GLN A 179 -17.54 14.89 12.33
N GLY A 180 -16.59 14.24 11.65
CA GLY A 180 -15.29 13.84 12.19
C GLY A 180 -15.14 12.33 12.39
N ASP A 181 -13.88 11.91 12.49
CA ASP A 181 -13.48 10.51 12.62
C ASP A 181 -14.07 9.85 13.88
N GLY A 182 -14.71 8.69 13.71
CA GLY A 182 -15.25 7.90 14.81
C GLY A 182 -16.55 8.44 15.41
N VAL A 183 -17.10 9.56 14.90
CA VAL A 183 -18.41 10.06 15.31
C VAL A 183 -19.49 9.16 14.69
N PRO A 184 -20.33 8.48 15.50
CA PRO A 184 -21.37 7.61 14.96
C PRO A 184 -22.63 8.41 14.59
N CYS A 185 -23.40 7.92 13.62
CA CYS A 185 -24.60 8.60 13.13
C CYS A 185 -25.72 8.75 14.18
N ASP A 186 -25.77 7.90 15.20
CA ASP A 186 -26.74 8.02 16.29
C ASP A 186 -26.40 9.14 17.30
N ALA A 187 -25.17 9.66 17.25
CA ALA A 187 -24.73 10.81 18.04
C ALA A 187 -24.87 12.15 17.29
N VAL A 188 -25.29 12.12 16.02
CA VAL A 188 -25.40 13.28 15.15
C VAL A 188 -26.85 13.49 14.76
N ASP A 189 -27.35 14.71 14.99
CA ASP A 189 -28.60 15.16 14.40
C ASP A 189 -28.27 15.92 13.10
N CYS A 190 -28.49 15.29 11.96
CA CYS A 190 -28.29 15.92 10.65
C CYS A 190 -29.38 16.96 10.30
N GLY A 191 -30.25 17.27 11.27
CA GLY A 191 -31.40 18.13 11.09
C GLY A 191 -32.60 17.36 10.52
N PRO A 192 -33.80 17.94 10.60
CA PRO A 192 -34.92 17.44 9.85
C PRO A 192 -34.63 17.55 8.34
N PRO A 193 -35.27 16.74 7.50
CA PRO A 193 -35.35 17.02 6.07
C PRO A 193 -35.64 18.50 5.84
N ALA A 194 -34.86 19.17 4.98
CA ALA A 194 -35.23 20.48 4.43
C ALA A 194 -36.67 20.37 3.95
N ALA A 195 -37.55 21.11 4.60
CA ALA A 195 -38.96 21.00 4.34
C ALA A 195 -39.29 21.62 2.98
N PHE A 196 -40.05 20.89 2.18
CA PHE A 196 -40.51 21.35 0.88
C PHE A 196 -41.81 22.11 1.07
N GLY A 197 -41.96 23.20 0.34
CA GLY A 197 -43.18 23.98 0.29
C GLY A 197 -43.38 24.56 -1.09
N ALA A 198 -44.62 24.93 -1.39
CA ALA A 198 -44.97 25.61 -2.62
C ALA A 198 -44.26 26.96 -2.69
N CYS A 199 -43.46 27.11 -3.74
CA CYS A 199 -42.76 28.32 -4.13
C CYS A 199 -43.42 28.92 -5.36
N CYS A 200 -43.93 30.15 -5.23
CA CYS A 200 -44.54 30.88 -6.32
C CYS A 200 -43.50 31.79 -7.00
N LEU A 201 -43.10 31.42 -8.22
CA LEU A 201 -42.14 32.18 -9.04
C LEU A 201 -42.87 32.97 -10.12
N ASP A 202 -42.51 34.25 -10.28
CA ASP A 202 -43.02 35.11 -11.34
C ASP A 202 -42.24 34.87 -12.65
N ALA A 203 -42.87 34.24 -13.64
CA ALA A 203 -42.27 33.98 -14.94
C ALA A 203 -42.86 34.90 -16.02
N GLY A 204 -42.63 36.22 -15.91
CA GLY A 204 -42.95 37.15 -16.99
C GLY A 204 -44.44 37.27 -17.34
N GLY A 205 -45.33 37.17 -16.33
CA GLY A 205 -46.77 37.42 -16.48
C GLY A 205 -47.66 36.30 -15.95
N PHE A 206 -47.13 35.08 -15.80
CA PHE A 206 -47.78 33.96 -15.13
C PHE A 206 -46.97 33.54 -13.89
N SER A 207 -47.66 32.96 -12.91
CA SER A 207 -47.01 32.39 -11.73
C SER A 207 -46.79 30.89 -11.96
N ILE A 208 -45.56 30.43 -11.73
CA ILE A 208 -45.21 29.02 -11.67
C ILE A 208 -45.21 28.61 -10.19
N CYS A 209 -45.71 27.41 -9.89
CA CYS A 209 -45.59 26.80 -8.57
C CYS A 209 -44.57 25.65 -8.66
N LEU A 210 -43.53 25.68 -7.84
CA LEU A 210 -42.59 24.58 -7.66
C LEU A 210 -42.53 24.21 -6.17
N GLU A 211 -42.43 22.94 -5.84
CA GLU A 211 -42.14 22.53 -4.46
C GLU A 211 -40.61 22.60 -4.28
N LEU A 212 -40.15 23.58 -3.51
CA LEU A 212 -38.73 23.85 -3.27
C LEU A 212 -38.47 24.01 -1.76
N PRO A 213 -37.23 23.83 -1.28
CA PRO A 213 -36.83 24.33 0.02
C PRO A 213 -37.00 25.85 0.11
N GLU A 214 -37.28 26.39 1.31
CA GLU A 214 -37.47 27.83 1.52
C GLU A 214 -36.30 28.65 0.98
N GLU A 215 -35.07 28.25 1.29
CA GLU A 215 -33.85 28.95 0.87
C GLU A 215 -33.70 29.02 -0.67
N VAL A 216 -34.04 27.95 -1.37
CA VAL A 216 -34.01 27.89 -2.84
C VAL A 216 -35.11 28.77 -3.41
N CYS A 217 -36.31 28.74 -2.81
CA CYS A 217 -37.42 29.57 -3.26
C CYS A 217 -37.09 31.07 -3.17
N ILE A 218 -36.52 31.48 -2.04
CA ILE A 218 -36.12 32.88 -1.80
C ILE A 218 -34.97 33.29 -2.73
N ALA A 219 -33.99 32.40 -2.96
CA ALA A 219 -32.87 32.64 -3.86
C ALA A 219 -33.32 32.86 -5.32
N GLU A 220 -34.33 32.11 -5.77
CA GLU A 220 -34.98 32.29 -7.09
C GLU A 220 -35.95 33.49 -7.11
N GLY A 221 -36.07 34.23 -6.00
CA GLY A 221 -36.90 35.42 -5.88
C GLY A 221 -38.40 35.14 -5.80
N GLY A 222 -38.80 33.91 -5.44
CA GLY A 222 -40.19 33.50 -5.28
C GLY A 222 -40.81 33.84 -3.92
N ASP A 223 -42.12 33.67 -3.85
CA ASP A 223 -42.89 33.73 -2.61
C ASP A 223 -43.09 32.30 -2.06
N TYR A 224 -42.44 31.99 -0.94
CA TYR A 224 -42.56 30.69 -0.27
C TYR A 224 -43.83 30.64 0.61
N LEU A 225 -44.66 29.61 0.43
CA LEU A 225 -45.95 29.49 1.12
C LEU A 225 -45.88 28.69 2.44
N GLY A 226 -44.69 28.19 2.79
CA GLY A 226 -44.41 27.46 4.02
C GLY A 226 -44.29 25.94 3.82
N ASP A 227 -43.63 25.32 4.78
CA ASP A 227 -43.36 23.88 4.82
C ASP A 227 -44.64 23.03 4.68
N GLY A 228 -44.57 21.96 3.88
CA GLY A 228 -45.65 21.01 3.66
C GLY A 228 -46.78 21.53 2.76
N THR A 229 -46.67 22.76 2.23
CA THR A 229 -47.60 23.24 1.20
C THR A 229 -47.28 22.61 -0.15
N THR A 230 -48.30 22.10 -0.85
CA THR A 230 -48.12 21.43 -2.15
C THR A 230 -48.56 22.32 -3.29
N CYS A 231 -47.96 22.14 -4.47
CA CYS A 231 -48.37 22.87 -5.66
C CYS A 231 -49.64 22.27 -6.28
N ASP A 232 -50.70 23.06 -6.33
CA ASP A 232 -51.88 22.79 -7.15
C ASP A 232 -52.16 23.92 -8.15
N ASN A 233 -53.17 23.72 -8.99
CA ASN A 233 -53.50 24.68 -10.04
C ASN A 233 -53.90 26.06 -9.48
N SER A 234 -54.31 26.18 -8.22
CA SER A 234 -54.77 27.41 -7.57
C SER A 234 -53.78 28.04 -6.58
N THR A 235 -52.77 27.30 -6.16
CA THR A 235 -51.84 27.65 -5.08
C THR A 235 -51.18 29.02 -5.29
N CYS A 236 -50.76 29.31 -6.52
CA CYS A 236 -50.16 30.59 -6.90
C CYS A 236 -51.12 31.53 -7.69
N ARG A 237 -52.45 31.33 -7.59
CA ARG A 237 -53.45 32.18 -8.26
C ARG A 237 -53.93 33.39 -7.43
N GLY A 238 -53.32 33.63 -6.26
CA GLY A 238 -53.65 34.77 -5.41
C GLY A 238 -53.35 36.12 -6.10
N PRO A 239 -54.06 37.21 -5.72
CA PRO A 239 -53.68 38.55 -6.17
C PRO A 239 -52.26 38.84 -5.68
N ARG A 240 -51.34 39.12 -6.60
CA ARG A 240 -49.93 39.43 -6.30
C ARG A 240 -49.88 40.41 -5.13
N PRO A 241 -49.32 40.06 -3.97
CA PRO A 241 -48.94 41.09 -3.02
C PRO A 241 -47.89 41.93 -3.75
N ILE A 242 -48.27 43.13 -4.15
CA ILE A 242 -47.33 44.15 -4.61
C ILE A 242 -46.16 44.13 -3.63
N ARG A 243 -44.96 43.80 -4.09
CA ARG A 243 -43.73 43.93 -3.29
C ARG A 243 -43.75 45.33 -2.70
N ARG A 244 -44.13 45.46 -1.43
CA ARG A 244 -43.74 46.63 -0.66
C ARG A 244 -42.26 46.41 -0.47
N MET A 245 -41.45 47.06 -1.30
CA MET A 245 -40.11 47.44 -0.87
C MET A 245 -40.31 48.10 0.50
N SER A 246 -40.04 47.39 1.58
CA SER A 246 -39.84 48.03 2.88
C SER A 246 -38.72 49.06 2.66
N PRO A 247 -38.94 50.34 3.00
CA PRO A 247 -37.84 51.27 3.04
C PRO A 247 -36.87 50.77 4.11
N ASN A 248 -35.63 50.53 3.71
CA ASN A 248 -34.52 50.21 4.61
C ASN A 248 -34.42 51.29 5.72
N PRO A 249 -34.10 50.92 6.98
CA PRO A 249 -33.88 51.88 8.05
C PRO A 249 -32.67 52.80 7.80
#